data_AF-A0A1Q3MTZ9-F1
#
_entry.id   AF-A0A1Q3MTZ9-F1
#
_cell.length_a   1.000
_cell.length_b   1.000
_cell.length_c   1.000
_cell.angle_alpha   90.00
_cell.angle_beta   90.00
_cell.angle_gamma   90.00
#
_symmetry.space_group_name_H-M   'P 1'
#
loop_
_entity.id
_entity.type
_entity.pdbx_description
1 polymer ?
#
loop_
_entity_poly.entity_id
_entity_poly.type
_entity_poly.pdbx_seq_one_letter_code
_entity_poly.pdbx_strand_id
1 'polypeptide(L)'
;MTTFVGSQELFLDAVNSLIELDYDAVEAYEAAINRIDNPDYRSRLTEFKEDHQRHITELSELVRQHGNTPASGPSMKQWLTKGKVVLANIIGDKAILKAMLDNEQDTCAAYQAMSERSDQWEDAKDLLKNGLRDEKKHKAWIEQFI
;
A
#
# COMPACT_ATOMS: atom_id res chain seq x y z
N MET A 1 9.35 -8.50 -3.26
CA MET A 1 9.24 -9.29 -4.51
C MET A 1 9.14 -8.29 -5.65
N THR A 2 9.17 -8.68 -6.93
CA THR A 2 8.74 -7.72 -7.98
C THR A 2 7.22 -7.64 -7.93
N THR A 3 6.69 -6.50 -7.50
CA THR A 3 5.24 -6.28 -7.50
C THR A 3 4.69 -6.42 -8.92
N PHE A 4 3.51 -7.04 -9.06
CA PHE A 4 2.85 -7.19 -10.35
C PHE A 4 2.20 -5.86 -10.81
N VAL A 5 1.98 -4.93 -9.87
CA VAL A 5 1.40 -3.60 -10.16
C VAL A 5 2.34 -2.81 -11.07
N GLY A 6 1.78 -2.21 -12.12
CA GLY A 6 2.52 -1.44 -13.13
C GLY A 6 2.89 -2.26 -14.37
N SER A 7 2.71 -3.58 -14.36
CA SER A 7 2.97 -4.46 -15.52
C SER A 7 1.77 -4.69 -16.44
N GLN A 8 0.58 -4.21 -16.05
CA GLN A 8 -0.66 -4.38 -16.81
C GLN A 8 -0.56 -3.65 -18.16
N GLU A 9 -1.24 -4.15 -19.18
CA GLU A 9 -1.23 -3.53 -20.52
C GLU A 9 -1.83 -2.13 -20.50
N LEU A 10 -2.97 -1.96 -19.82
CA LEU A 10 -3.66 -0.68 -19.71
C LEU A 10 -3.33 0.02 -18.40
N PHE A 11 -3.12 1.34 -18.46
CA PHE A 11 -2.94 2.15 -17.26
C PHE A 11 -4.10 2.03 -16.27
N LEU A 12 -5.35 1.97 -16.76
CA LEU A 12 -6.54 1.77 -15.93
C LEU A 12 -6.43 0.49 -15.06
N ASP A 13 -6.02 -0.62 -15.65
CA ASP A 13 -5.89 -1.90 -14.95
C ASP A 13 -4.76 -1.83 -13.93
N ALA A 14 -3.69 -1.09 -14.25
CA ALA A 14 -2.58 -0.85 -13.35
C ALA A 14 -2.99 0.02 -12.15
N VAL A 15 -3.80 1.07 -12.37
CA VAL A 15 -4.38 1.91 -11.29
C VAL A 15 -5.31 1.08 -10.41
N ASN A 16 -6.18 0.25 -10.98
CA ASN A 16 -7.03 -0.64 -10.18
C ASN A 16 -6.20 -1.64 -9.36
N SER A 17 -5.14 -2.21 -9.94
CA SER A 17 -4.22 -3.10 -9.20
C SER A 17 -3.50 -2.35 -8.06
N LEU A 18 -3.19 -1.07 -8.24
CA LEU A 18 -2.62 -0.22 -7.19
C LEU A 18 -3.63 0.03 -6.05
N ILE A 19 -4.90 0.31 -6.39
CA ILE A 19 -5.99 0.46 -5.39
C ILE A 19 -6.17 -0.81 -4.57
N GLU A 20 -6.18 -1.99 -5.23
CA GLU A 20 -6.27 -3.28 -4.52
C GLU A 20 -5.08 -3.49 -3.57
N LEU A 21 -3.88 -3.06 -3.98
CA LEU A 21 -2.68 -3.14 -3.15
C LEU A 21 -2.76 -2.21 -1.92
N ASP A 22 -3.30 -1.00 -2.06
CA ASP A 22 -3.53 -0.11 -0.92
C ASP A 22 -4.60 -0.68 0.04
N TYR A 23 -5.64 -1.35 -0.47
CA TYR A 23 -6.58 -2.09 0.39
C TYR A 23 -5.88 -3.22 1.16
N ASP A 24 -5.01 -3.98 0.50
CA ASP A 24 -4.18 -5.01 1.14
C ASP A 24 -3.28 -4.39 2.23
N ALA A 25 -2.69 -3.22 1.98
CA ALA A 25 -1.88 -2.49 2.96
C ALA A 25 -2.71 -2.05 4.18
N VAL A 26 -3.90 -1.47 3.97
CA VAL A 26 -4.81 -1.09 5.06
C VAL A 26 -5.12 -2.28 5.97
N GLU A 27 -5.44 -3.44 5.41
CA GLU A 27 -5.69 -4.65 6.21
C GLU A 27 -4.45 -5.11 7.00
N ALA A 28 -3.25 -4.95 6.44
CA ALA A 28 -1.99 -5.25 7.13
C ALA A 28 -1.73 -4.34 8.30
N TYR A 29 -1.91 -3.03 8.08
CA TYR A 29 -1.79 -2.04 9.13
C TYR A 29 -2.80 -2.30 10.25
N GLU A 30 -4.05 -2.63 9.95
CA GLU A 30 -5.02 -3.00 10.99
C GLU A 30 -4.58 -4.24 11.78
N ALA A 31 -4.08 -5.27 11.10
CA ALA A 31 -3.58 -6.47 11.75
C ALA A 31 -2.34 -6.22 12.62
N ALA A 32 -1.46 -5.31 12.21
CA ALA A 32 -0.25 -4.91 12.93
C ALA A 32 -0.60 -4.00 14.13
N ILE A 33 -1.43 -2.97 13.92
CA ILE A 33 -1.91 -2.06 14.97
C ILE A 33 -2.59 -2.84 16.09
N ASN A 34 -3.33 -3.91 15.80
CA ASN A 34 -3.98 -4.73 16.83
C ASN A 34 -3.02 -5.58 17.68
N ARG A 35 -1.76 -5.74 17.24
CA ARG A 35 -0.78 -6.65 17.87
C ARG A 35 0.45 -5.95 18.43
N ILE A 36 0.78 -4.76 17.93
CA ILE A 36 1.92 -4.00 18.42
C ILE A 36 1.67 -3.61 19.88
N ASP A 37 2.69 -3.65 20.73
CA ASP A 37 2.59 -3.28 22.14
C ASP A 37 2.93 -1.80 22.34
N ASN A 38 4.01 -1.32 21.70
CA ASN A 38 4.48 0.05 21.86
C ASN A 38 3.45 1.07 21.34
N PRO A 39 2.95 1.98 22.22
CA PRO A 39 1.94 2.96 21.85
C PRO A 39 2.43 3.98 20.81
N ASP A 40 3.72 4.33 20.80
CA ASP A 40 4.29 5.26 19.82
C ASP A 40 4.30 4.63 18.42
N TYR A 41 4.64 3.34 18.34
CA TYR A 41 4.56 2.60 17.08
C TYR A 41 3.11 2.45 16.63
N ARG A 42 2.19 2.16 17.55
CA ARG A 42 0.76 2.09 17.24
C ARG A 42 0.23 3.39 16.64
N SER A 43 0.57 4.52 17.25
CA SER A 43 0.19 5.85 16.74
C SER A 43 0.72 6.07 15.33
N ARG A 44 2.01 5.78 15.10
CA ARG A 44 2.62 5.99 13.79
C ARG A 44 2.04 5.06 12.72
N LEU A 45 1.85 3.78 13.01
CA LEU A 45 1.23 2.83 12.08
C LEU A 45 -0.22 3.22 11.77
N THR A 46 -0.93 3.88 12.71
CA THR A 46 -2.27 4.41 12.46
C THR A 46 -2.24 5.55 11.44
N GLU A 47 -1.28 6.49 11.56
CA GLU A 47 -1.08 7.56 10.57
C GLU A 47 -0.78 6.98 9.17
N PHE A 48 0.07 5.95 9.08
CA PHE A 48 0.40 5.31 7.79
C PHE A 48 -0.81 4.58 7.18
N LYS A 49 -1.66 3.96 8.01
CA LYS A 49 -2.94 3.39 7.55
C LYS A 49 -3.84 4.46 6.95
N GLU A 50 -3.94 5.63 7.58
CA GLU A 50 -4.76 6.75 7.10
C GLU A 50 -4.22 7.31 5.78
N ASP A 51 -2.90 7.30 5.57
CA ASP A 51 -2.28 7.63 4.29
C ASP A 51 -2.75 6.67 3.17
N HIS A 52 -2.74 5.36 3.38
CA HIS A 52 -3.26 4.40 2.40
C HIS A 52 -4.78 4.57 2.15
N GLN A 53 -5.56 4.85 3.19
CA GLN A 53 -7.00 5.13 3.02
C GLN A 53 -7.24 6.39 2.17
N ARG A 54 -6.39 7.41 2.32
CA ARG A 54 -6.40 8.58 1.44
C ARG A 54 -6.04 8.18 0.02
N HIS A 55 -4.98 7.40 -0.20
CA HIS A 55 -4.57 6.95 -1.54
C HIS A 55 -5.68 6.19 -2.26
N ILE A 56 -6.35 5.25 -1.58
CA ILE A 56 -7.53 4.53 -2.11
C ILE A 56 -8.60 5.51 -2.57
N THR A 57 -8.90 6.53 -1.75
CA THR A 57 -9.93 7.52 -2.04
C THR A 57 -9.57 8.34 -3.27
N GLU A 58 -8.36 8.88 -3.32
CA GLU A 58 -7.87 9.74 -4.41
C GLU A 58 -7.75 8.97 -5.74
N LEU A 59 -7.17 7.76 -5.73
CA LEU A 59 -7.06 6.91 -6.91
C LEU A 59 -8.44 6.42 -7.39
N SER A 60 -9.34 6.10 -6.47
CA SER A 60 -10.71 5.71 -6.83
C SER A 60 -11.48 6.87 -7.48
N GLU A 61 -11.27 8.10 -7.00
CA GLU A 61 -11.85 9.29 -7.62
C GLU A 61 -11.28 9.52 -9.01
N LEU A 62 -9.96 9.41 -9.19
CA LEU A 62 -9.30 9.49 -10.48
C LEU A 62 -9.90 8.49 -11.49
N VAL A 63 -10.07 7.22 -11.10
CA VAL A 63 -10.69 6.21 -11.97
C VAL A 63 -12.13 6.60 -12.37
N ARG A 64 -12.91 7.16 -11.44
CA ARG A 64 -14.28 7.64 -11.72
C ARG A 64 -14.30 8.85 -12.65
N GLN A 65 -13.36 9.79 -12.51
CA GLN A 65 -13.22 10.96 -13.37
C GLN A 65 -12.93 10.56 -14.83
N HIS A 66 -12.24 9.44 -15.03
CA HIS A 66 -12.01 8.82 -16.35
C HIS A 66 -13.18 7.94 -16.82
N GLY A 67 -14.34 7.96 -16.14
CA GLY A 67 -15.55 7.25 -16.54
C GLY A 67 -15.53 5.74 -16.26
N ASN A 68 -14.60 5.27 -15.42
CA ASN A 68 -14.42 3.86 -15.10
C ASN A 68 -14.89 3.52 -13.67
N THR A 69 -14.94 2.23 -13.35
CA THR A 69 -15.28 1.74 -12.00
C THR A 69 -14.00 1.36 -11.26
N PRO A 70 -13.72 1.94 -10.09
CA PRO A 70 -12.54 1.57 -9.30
C PRO A 70 -12.71 0.21 -8.63
N ALA A 71 -11.58 -0.43 -8.33
CA ALA A 71 -11.55 -1.58 -7.43
C ALA A 71 -12.20 -1.23 -6.09
N SER A 72 -12.95 -2.18 -5.52
CA SER A 72 -13.77 -1.95 -4.32
C SER A 72 -13.27 -2.68 -3.08
N GLY A 73 -12.07 -3.25 -3.13
CA GLY A 73 -11.52 -4.03 -2.03
C GLY A 73 -10.14 -4.64 -2.32
N PRO A 74 -9.61 -5.41 -1.37
CA PRO A 74 -8.30 -6.06 -1.46
C PRO A 74 -8.23 -7.06 -2.61
N SER A 75 -7.00 -7.34 -3.08
CA SER A 75 -6.81 -8.33 -4.13
C SER A 75 -7.18 -9.72 -3.59
N MET A 76 -8.16 -10.38 -4.23
CA MET A 76 -8.57 -11.73 -3.78
C MET A 76 -7.44 -12.76 -3.83
N LYS A 77 -6.34 -12.48 -4.55
CA LYS A 77 -5.22 -13.40 -4.77
C LYS A 77 -4.05 -13.23 -3.80
N GLN A 78 -3.78 -12.04 -3.24
CA GLN A 78 -2.61 -11.86 -2.34
C GLN A 78 -2.94 -12.01 -0.86
N TRP A 79 -4.13 -11.58 -0.41
CA TRP A 79 -4.37 -11.45 1.03
C TRP A 79 -4.81 -12.73 1.76
N LEU A 80 -5.55 -13.64 1.11
CA LEU A 80 -6.08 -14.85 1.77
C LEU A 80 -5.00 -15.78 2.34
N THR A 81 -3.73 -15.62 1.96
CA THR A 81 -2.66 -16.56 2.30
C THR A 81 -1.48 -15.98 3.08
N LYS A 82 -1.24 -14.66 3.09
CA LYS A 82 -0.01 -14.09 3.69
C LYS A 82 -0.23 -13.12 4.84
N GLY A 83 -1.03 -12.06 4.70
CA GLY A 83 -1.09 -10.99 5.71
C GLY A 83 -1.65 -11.38 7.09
N LYS A 84 -2.90 -11.87 7.13
CA LYS A 84 -3.59 -12.25 8.40
C LYS A 84 -2.97 -13.47 9.09
N VAL A 85 -2.41 -14.41 8.35
CA VAL A 85 -1.84 -15.66 8.89
C VAL A 85 -0.39 -15.47 9.36
N VAL A 86 0.42 -14.68 8.65
CA VAL A 86 1.83 -14.43 9.04
C VAL A 86 1.89 -13.63 10.32
N LEU A 87 1.06 -12.59 10.46
CA LEU A 87 1.01 -11.78 11.69
C LEU A 87 0.42 -12.53 12.90
N ALA A 88 -0.38 -13.58 12.69
CA ALA A 88 -0.98 -14.34 13.80
C ALA A 88 0.05 -15.07 14.68
N ASN A 89 1.22 -15.41 14.13
CA ASN A 89 2.29 -16.15 14.82
C ASN A 89 3.50 -15.29 15.15
N ILE A 90 3.48 -14.00 14.81
CA ILE A 90 4.60 -13.08 15.07
C ILE A 90 4.53 -12.59 16.52
N ILE A 91 5.65 -12.71 17.23
CA ILE A 91 5.81 -12.21 18.60
C ILE A 91 6.79 -11.03 18.60
N GLY A 92 6.34 -9.92 19.18
CA GLY A 92 7.15 -8.72 19.41
C GLY A 92 7.11 -7.71 18.27
N ASP A 93 7.11 -6.44 18.65
CA ASP A 93 6.98 -5.28 17.75
C ASP A 93 7.98 -5.28 16.61
N LYS A 94 9.25 -5.63 16.87
CA LYS A 94 10.30 -5.66 15.85
C LYS A 94 9.98 -6.63 14.71
N ALA A 95 9.41 -7.79 15.02
CA ALA A 95 9.05 -8.78 14.02
C ALA A 95 7.79 -8.37 13.24
N ILE A 96 6.85 -7.66 13.89
CA ILE A 96 5.69 -7.03 13.21
C ILE A 96 6.18 -5.95 12.25
N LEU A 97 7.06 -5.05 12.70
CA LEU A 97 7.65 -3.99 11.88
C LEU A 97 8.44 -4.56 10.71
N LYS A 98 9.19 -5.66 10.91
CA LYS A 98 9.88 -6.35 9.81
C LYS A 98 8.92 -6.91 8.77
N ALA A 99 7.79 -7.47 9.17
CA ALA A 99 6.76 -7.93 8.23
C ALA A 99 6.11 -6.75 7.48
N MET A 100 5.88 -5.62 8.17
CA MET A 100 5.38 -4.41 7.53
C MET A 100 6.38 -3.81 6.54
N LEU A 101 7.69 -3.89 6.81
CA LEU A 101 8.70 -3.42 5.85
C LEU A 101 8.58 -4.11 4.49
N ASP A 102 8.30 -5.42 4.47
CA ASP A 102 8.13 -6.15 3.20
C ASP A 102 6.92 -5.61 2.40
N ASN A 103 5.83 -5.23 3.09
CA ASN A 103 4.68 -4.58 2.45
C ASN A 103 5.07 -3.21 1.88
N GLU A 104 5.76 -2.37 2.67
CA GLU A 104 6.21 -1.03 2.24
C GLU A 104 7.18 -1.08 1.05
N GLN A 105 7.97 -2.16 0.95
CA GLN A 105 8.81 -2.37 -0.22
C GLN A 105 8.00 -2.67 -1.47
N ASP A 106 6.96 -3.49 -1.36
CA ASP A 106 6.09 -3.85 -2.48
C ASP A 106 5.20 -2.65 -2.91
N THR A 107 4.68 -1.83 -1.99
CA THR A 107 3.94 -0.59 -2.29
C THR A 107 4.84 0.48 -2.89
N CYS A 108 6.01 0.74 -2.30
CA CYS A 108 6.97 1.69 -2.86
C CYS A 108 7.42 1.30 -4.27
N ALA A 109 7.64 0.00 -4.53
CA ALA A 109 7.95 -0.48 -5.87
C ALA A 109 6.78 -0.27 -6.84
N ALA A 110 5.54 -0.47 -6.39
CA ALA A 110 4.34 -0.31 -7.22
C ALA A 110 4.14 1.15 -7.62
N TYR A 111 4.20 2.06 -6.65
CA TYR A 111 4.10 3.50 -6.90
C TYR A 111 5.22 4.02 -7.80
N GLN A 112 6.45 3.49 -7.64
CA GLN A 112 7.56 3.83 -8.52
C GLN A 112 7.30 3.34 -9.95
N ALA A 113 6.92 2.07 -10.12
CA ALA A 113 6.61 1.51 -11.43
C ALA A 113 5.48 2.28 -12.13
N MET A 114 4.44 2.63 -11.40
CA MET A 114 3.32 3.42 -11.91
C MET A 114 3.73 4.83 -12.35
N SER A 115 4.59 5.50 -11.58
CA SER A 115 5.09 6.84 -11.91
C SER A 115 5.99 6.86 -13.15
N GLU A 116 6.63 5.73 -13.47
CA GLU A 116 7.53 5.56 -14.61
C GLU A 116 6.80 5.15 -15.90
N ARG A 117 5.49 4.87 -15.83
CA ARG A 117 4.69 4.52 -17.01
C ARG A 117 4.58 5.67 -18.01
N SER A 118 4.75 5.36 -19.29
CA SER A 118 4.64 6.33 -20.38
C SER A 118 3.20 6.64 -20.77
N ASP A 119 2.25 5.76 -20.45
CA ASP A 119 0.82 5.88 -20.74
C ASP A 119 0.01 6.43 -19.55
N GLN A 120 0.67 6.93 -18.51
CA GLN A 120 0.01 7.50 -17.34
C GLN A 120 -0.85 8.71 -17.71
N TRP A 121 -2.03 8.81 -17.08
CA TRP A 121 -2.86 10.00 -17.21
C TRP A 121 -2.17 11.22 -16.60
N GLU A 122 -2.40 12.40 -17.19
CA GLU A 122 -1.71 13.63 -16.75
C GLU A 122 -2.07 14.02 -15.31
N ASP A 123 -3.34 13.86 -14.95
CA ASP A 123 -3.91 14.10 -13.62
C ASP A 123 -3.51 13.04 -12.58
N ALA A 124 -2.98 11.88 -13.01
CA ALA A 124 -2.47 10.85 -12.11
C ALA A 124 -1.05 11.14 -11.57
N LYS A 125 -0.26 11.95 -12.28
CA LYS A 125 1.18 12.12 -11.99
C LYS A 125 1.46 12.62 -10.58
N ASP A 126 0.74 13.66 -10.15
CA ASP A 126 0.93 14.24 -8.82
C ASP A 126 0.45 13.29 -7.72
N LEU A 127 -0.65 12.56 -7.95
CA LEU A 127 -1.15 11.54 -7.04
C LEU A 127 -0.11 10.42 -6.83
N LEU A 128 0.41 9.86 -7.93
CA LEU A 128 1.42 8.79 -7.88
C LEU A 128 2.72 9.26 -7.22
N LYS A 129 3.17 10.48 -7.50
CA LYS A 129 4.36 11.06 -6.88
C LYS A 129 4.19 11.33 -5.39
N ASN A 130 3.01 11.81 -4.99
CA ASN A 130 2.68 12.04 -3.58
C ASN A 130 2.59 10.71 -2.83
N GLY A 131 1.90 9.71 -3.38
CA GLY A 131 1.84 8.35 -2.85
C GLY A 131 3.23 7.75 -2.67
N LEU A 132 4.07 7.77 -3.72
CA LEU A 132 5.46 7.29 -3.64
C LEU A 132 6.28 7.97 -2.54
N ARG A 133 6.05 9.26 -2.30
CA ARG A 133 6.73 9.99 -1.23
C ARG A 133 6.27 9.53 0.14
N ASP A 134 5.00 9.21 0.31
CA ASP A 134 4.44 8.72 1.57
C ASP A 134 4.96 7.30 1.86
N GLU A 135 4.91 6.39 0.89
CA GLU A 135 5.49 5.03 1.00
C GLU A 135 6.97 5.06 1.40
N LYS A 136 7.75 5.97 0.81
CA LYS A 136 9.17 6.14 1.17
C LYS A 136 9.36 6.60 2.61
N LYS A 137 8.47 7.45 3.14
CA LYS A 137 8.52 7.88 4.54
C LYS A 137 8.15 6.73 5.47
N HIS A 138 7.10 5.97 5.14
CA HIS A 138 6.66 4.82 5.92
C HIS A 138 7.78 3.79 6.04
N LYS A 139 8.33 3.38 4.90
CA LYS A 139 9.49 2.50 4.80
C LYS A 139 10.68 3.00 5.62
N ALA A 140 11.09 4.26 5.40
CA ALA A 140 12.25 4.83 6.09
C ALA A 140 12.04 4.95 7.61
N TRP A 141 10.80 5.12 8.06
CA TRP A 141 10.49 5.10 9.49
C TRP A 141 10.62 3.68 10.04
N ILE A 142 10.06 2.67 9.38
CA ILE A 142 10.15 1.27 9.83
C ILE A 142 11.61 0.81 9.89
N GLU A 143 12.43 1.16 8.89
CA GLU A 143 13.85 0.83 8.82
C GLU A 143 14.67 1.36 10.01
N GLN A 144 14.23 2.42 10.70
CA GLN A 144 14.92 2.95 11.87
C GLN A 144 14.78 2.05 13.12
N PHE A 145 13.82 1.13 13.13
CA PHE A 145 13.45 0.35 14.32
C PHE A 145 13.67 -1.17 14.15
N ILE A 146 14.24 -1.60 13.03
CA ILE A 146 14.57 -3.01 12.73
C ILE A 146 16.08 -3.25 12.65
#